data_AF-A0A260ZGM1-F1
#
_entry.id   AF-A0A260ZGM1-F1
#
_cell.length_a   1.000
_cell.length_b   1.000
_cell.length_c   1.000
_cell.angle_alpha   90.00
_cell.angle_beta   90.00
_cell.angle_gamma   90.00
#
_symmetry.space_group_name_H-M   'P 1'
#
loop_
_entity.id
_entity.type
_entity.pdbx_description
1 polymer ?
#
loop_
_entity_poly.entity_id
_entity_poly.type
_entity_poly.pdbx_seq_one_letter_code
_entity_poly.pdbx_strand_id
1 'polypeptide(L)'
;MEEKENGEYESIVPYSRTNDMRKLTTTCNYVLRFVHSCIKKRNNRFPTRQYSYQSTTLQKYDDADKENDEVTKRRITRTFIIADHYRDSKHRMNEEPPAHLKPVLTPEGLYRHSRPYVNSRHPRHSDEMKRPIIIIHKHPLARLLVIESHTSLLHQGVKDVISDIQRKYWITKLGVIVKAVRRQCVTYNSPTFKLGYSMMNADLKTIISK
;
A
#
# COMPACT_ATOMS: atom_id res chain seq x y z
N MET A 1 30.59 0.16 8.06
CA MET A 1 30.70 1.64 8.07
C MET A 1 29.29 2.17 8.16
N GLU A 2 28.85 2.51 9.36
CA GLU A 2 27.62 3.29 9.57
C GLU A 2 27.91 4.71 9.10
N GLU A 3 27.34 5.10 7.96
CA GLU A 3 27.23 6.50 7.62
C GLU A 3 26.31 7.15 8.67
N LYS A 4 26.91 7.99 9.52
CA LYS A 4 26.17 8.94 10.36
C LYS A 4 25.53 9.97 9.43
N GLU A 5 24.34 9.68 8.93
CA GLU A 5 23.46 10.69 8.33
C GLU A 5 23.00 11.64 9.43
N ASN A 6 23.73 12.74 9.62
CA ASN A 6 23.32 13.90 10.43
C ASN A 6 22.31 14.80 9.68
N GLY A 7 21.58 14.27 8.70
CA GLY A 7 20.49 14.95 8.01
C GLY A 7 19.15 14.39 8.50
N GLU A 8 18.17 15.25 8.74
CA GLU A 8 16.79 14.80 8.93
C GLU A 8 16.35 14.06 7.65
N TYR A 9 16.05 12.76 7.76
CA TYR A 9 15.59 11.96 6.63
C TYR A 9 14.26 12.51 6.11
N GLU A 10 14.23 12.86 4.82
CA GLU A 10 13.02 13.21 4.08
C GLU A 10 12.67 12.09 3.10
N SER A 11 11.43 11.58 3.18
CA SER A 11 10.95 10.59 2.23
C SER A 11 10.88 11.17 0.81
N ILE A 12 11.44 10.44 -0.15
CA ILE A 12 11.28 10.74 -1.58
C ILE A 12 9.86 10.47 -2.08
N VAL A 13 9.03 9.77 -1.29
CA VAL A 13 7.68 9.38 -1.66
C VAL A 13 6.70 10.49 -1.22
N PRO A 14 6.01 11.14 -2.17
CA PRO A 14 5.18 12.30 -1.87
C PRO A 14 3.77 11.90 -1.38
N TYR A 15 3.67 11.26 -0.19
CA TYR A 15 2.41 10.72 0.33
C TYR A 15 1.27 11.74 0.46
N SER A 16 1.59 13.02 0.67
CA SER A 16 0.61 14.10 0.85
C SER A 16 0.18 14.79 -0.44
N ARG A 17 0.85 14.52 -1.59
CA ARG A 17 0.59 15.22 -2.85
C ARG A 17 -0.62 14.69 -3.62
N THR A 18 -1.09 13.49 -3.29
CA THR A 18 -2.24 12.85 -3.95
C THR A 18 -3.10 12.13 -2.92
N ASN A 19 -4.39 11.99 -3.22
CA ASN A 19 -5.33 11.17 -2.45
C ASN A 19 -5.57 9.80 -3.10
N ASP A 20 -4.73 9.41 -4.05
CA ASP A 20 -4.90 8.22 -4.87
C ASP A 20 -3.60 7.39 -4.91
N MET A 21 -3.68 6.18 -4.35
CA MET A 21 -2.57 5.23 -4.27
C MET A 21 -2.06 4.78 -5.65
N ARG A 22 -2.95 4.69 -6.64
CA ARG A 22 -2.57 4.32 -8.02
C ARG A 22 -1.79 5.46 -8.68
N LYS A 23 -2.22 6.71 -8.46
CA LYS A 23 -1.46 7.90 -8.92
C LYS A 23 -0.10 7.98 -8.24
N LEU A 24 -0.03 7.81 -6.91
CA LEU A 24 1.25 7.80 -6.18
C LEU A 24 2.20 6.73 -6.73
N THR A 25 1.69 5.51 -6.95
CA THR A 25 2.46 4.41 -7.54
C THR A 25 2.95 4.76 -8.95
N THR A 26 2.13 5.42 -9.75
CA THR A 26 2.50 5.85 -11.11
C THR A 26 3.62 6.88 -11.09
N THR A 27 3.52 7.89 -10.22
CA THR A 27 4.55 8.92 -10.05
C THR A 27 5.87 8.32 -9.59
N CYS A 28 5.84 7.46 -8.55
CA CYS A 28 7.06 6.81 -8.07
C CYS A 28 7.66 5.86 -9.10
N ASN A 29 6.84 5.14 -9.88
CA ASN A 29 7.33 4.26 -10.95
C ASN A 29 8.03 5.07 -12.04
N TYR A 30 7.54 6.27 -12.35
CA TYR A 30 8.21 7.18 -13.26
C TYR A 30 9.59 7.59 -12.75
N VAL A 31 9.71 7.91 -11.45
CA VAL A 31 10.99 8.23 -10.81
C VAL A 31 11.95 7.05 -10.86
N LEU A 32 11.51 5.84 -10.48
CA LEU A 32 12.34 4.64 -10.55
C LEU A 32 12.80 4.33 -11.97
N ARG A 33 11.90 4.45 -12.96
CA ARG A 33 12.23 4.28 -14.38
C ARG A 33 13.26 5.29 -14.86
N PHE A 34 13.15 6.56 -14.42
CA PHE A 34 14.11 7.59 -14.76
C PHE A 34 15.50 7.27 -14.22
N VAL A 35 15.60 6.94 -12.92
CA VAL A 35 16.87 6.56 -12.27
C VAL A 35 17.50 5.34 -12.96
N HIS A 36 16.70 4.28 -13.17
CA HIS A 36 17.12 3.08 -13.88
C HIS A 36 17.62 3.40 -15.31
N SER A 37 16.90 4.24 -16.05
CA SER A 37 17.29 4.66 -17.40
C SER A 37 18.61 5.43 -17.42
N CYS A 38 18.85 6.30 -16.43
CA CYS A 38 20.12 7.02 -16.29
C CYS A 38 21.29 6.05 -16.09
N ILE A 39 21.13 5.05 -15.22
CA ILE A 39 22.17 4.05 -14.93
C ILE A 39 22.40 3.14 -16.16
N LYS A 40 21.33 2.67 -16.80
CA LYS A 40 21.42 1.85 -18.04
C LYS A 40 22.15 2.59 -19.16
N LYS A 41 21.80 3.85 -19.42
CA LYS A 41 22.50 4.69 -20.41
C LYS A 41 23.98 4.89 -20.06
N ARG A 42 24.29 5.09 -18.78
CA ARG A 42 25.68 5.25 -18.29
C ARG A 42 26.49 3.97 -18.47
N ASN A 43 25.92 2.81 -18.18
CA ASN A 43 26.58 1.51 -18.35
C ASN A 43 26.78 1.18 -19.83
N ASN A 44 25.80 1.49 -20.69
CA ASN A 44 25.92 1.31 -22.14
C ASN A 44 27.03 2.20 -22.74
N ARG A 45 27.20 3.42 -22.23
CA ARG A 45 28.26 4.34 -22.69
C ARG A 45 29.66 3.88 -22.27
N PHE A 46 29.79 3.18 -21.15
CA PHE A 46 31.10 2.75 -20.63
C PHE A 46 31.09 1.27 -20.22
N PRO A 47 31.17 0.34 -21.19
CA PRO A 47 31.06 -1.10 -20.93
C PRO A 47 32.14 -1.67 -20.00
N THR A 48 33.32 -1.06 -19.95
CA THR A 48 34.46 -1.52 -19.13
C THR A 48 34.33 -1.16 -17.63
N ARG A 49 33.41 -0.27 -17.26
CA ARG A 49 33.20 0.20 -15.88
C ARG A 49 31.71 0.35 -15.59
N GLN A 50 31.02 -0.79 -15.46
CA GLN A 50 29.59 -0.81 -15.17
C GLN A 50 29.29 -0.57 -13.70
N TYR A 51 28.27 0.24 -13.42
CA TYR A 51 27.70 0.36 -12.09
C TYR A 51 26.74 -0.81 -11.82
N SER A 52 26.86 -1.39 -10.64
CA SER A 52 25.88 -2.32 -10.09
C SER A 52 24.88 -1.60 -9.19
N TYR A 53 23.65 -2.08 -9.17
CA TYR A 53 22.65 -1.62 -8.21
C TYR A 53 22.98 -2.17 -6.82
N GLN A 54 23.07 -1.30 -5.82
CA GLN A 54 23.24 -1.71 -4.42
C GLN A 54 21.88 -2.03 -3.75
N SER A 55 20.83 -1.31 -4.14
CA SER A 55 19.48 -1.51 -3.59
C SER A 55 18.80 -2.73 -4.20
N THR A 56 18.26 -3.60 -3.33
CA THR A 56 17.45 -4.76 -3.73
C THR A 56 16.23 -4.38 -4.57
N THR A 57 15.67 -3.18 -4.36
CA THR A 57 14.55 -2.66 -5.16
C THR A 57 14.95 -2.45 -6.61
N LEU A 58 16.07 -1.77 -6.87
CA LEU A 58 16.52 -1.48 -8.22
C LEU A 58 17.09 -2.71 -8.94
N GLN A 59 17.69 -3.65 -8.21
CA GLN A 59 18.07 -4.96 -8.76
C GLN A 59 16.83 -5.69 -9.31
N LYS A 60 15.79 -5.87 -8.49
CA LYS A 60 14.53 -6.50 -8.93
C LYS A 60 13.85 -5.73 -10.07
N TYR A 61 13.96 -4.40 -10.05
CA TYR A 61 13.39 -3.56 -11.10
C TYR A 61 14.12 -3.74 -12.43
N ASP A 62 15.45 -3.87 -12.39
CA ASP A 62 16.28 -4.15 -13.56
C ASP A 62 15.97 -5.53 -14.17
N ASP A 63 15.78 -6.55 -13.34
CA ASP A 63 15.38 -7.88 -13.80
C ASP A 63 14.00 -7.85 -14.47
N ALA A 64 13.03 -7.16 -13.87
CA ALA A 64 11.72 -6.95 -14.49
C ALA A 64 11.79 -6.12 -15.79
N ASP A 65 12.76 -5.20 -15.93
CA ASP A 65 13.01 -4.47 -17.18
C ASP A 65 13.55 -5.38 -18.28
N LYS A 66 14.48 -6.28 -17.95
CA LYS A 66 15.02 -7.28 -18.90
C LYS A 66 13.92 -8.20 -19.44
N GLU A 67 12.97 -8.56 -18.58
CA GLU A 67 11.82 -9.40 -18.93
C GLU A 67 10.67 -8.62 -19.61
N ASN A 68 10.78 -7.30 -19.73
CA ASN A 68 9.71 -6.40 -20.19
C ASN A 68 8.40 -6.51 -19.37
N ASP A 69 8.50 -6.84 -18.07
CA ASP A 69 7.35 -6.99 -17.17
C ASP A 69 7.00 -5.68 -16.45
N GLU A 70 6.17 -4.86 -17.12
CA GLU A 70 5.66 -3.61 -16.56
C GLU A 70 4.75 -3.79 -15.33
N VAL A 71 4.10 -4.96 -15.20
CA VAL A 71 3.25 -5.25 -14.04
C VAL A 71 4.13 -5.45 -12.81
N THR A 72 5.20 -6.23 -12.94
CA THR A 72 6.15 -6.46 -11.86
C THR A 72 6.89 -5.18 -11.46
N LYS A 73 7.27 -4.31 -12.41
CA LYS A 73 7.80 -2.97 -12.08
C LYS A 73 6.86 -2.15 -11.21
N ARG A 74 5.56 -2.14 -11.53
CA ARG A 74 4.55 -1.47 -10.68
C ARG A 74 4.41 -2.13 -9.31
N ARG A 75 4.46 -3.46 -9.23
CA ARG A 75 4.43 -4.19 -7.94
C ARG A 75 5.65 -3.84 -7.07
N ILE A 76 6.85 -3.83 -7.66
CA ILE A 76 8.10 -3.43 -6.98
C ILE A 76 7.99 -1.98 -6.48
N THR A 77 7.52 -1.06 -7.33
CA THR A 77 7.31 0.34 -6.94
C THR A 77 6.36 0.45 -5.75
N ARG A 78 5.25 -0.30 -5.77
CA ARG A 78 4.29 -0.28 -4.67
C ARG A 78 4.90 -0.83 -3.38
N THR A 79 5.68 -1.90 -3.48
CA THR A 79 6.44 -2.45 -2.35
C THR A 79 7.43 -1.43 -1.81
N PHE A 80 8.15 -0.70 -2.67
CA PHE A 80 9.04 0.38 -2.28
C PHE A 80 8.30 1.49 -1.52
N ILE A 81 7.16 1.97 -2.04
CA ILE A 81 6.31 2.95 -1.35
C ILE A 81 5.87 2.46 0.03
N ILE A 82 5.57 1.17 0.18
CA ILE A 82 5.21 0.64 1.49
C ILE A 82 6.47 0.49 2.35
N ALA A 83 7.61 0.04 1.86
CA ALA A 83 8.81 -0.08 2.70
C ALA A 83 9.29 1.29 3.21
N ASP A 84 9.24 2.32 2.36
CA ASP A 84 9.65 3.69 2.69
C ASP A 84 8.82 4.30 3.83
N HIS A 85 7.53 3.95 3.94
CA HIS A 85 6.63 4.51 4.95
C HIS A 85 7.08 4.23 6.38
N TYR A 86 7.82 3.15 6.63
CA TYR A 86 8.34 2.83 7.95
C TYR A 86 9.42 3.84 8.37
N ARG A 87 10.30 4.22 7.43
CA ARG A 87 11.33 5.24 7.67
C ARG A 87 10.67 6.61 7.84
N ASP A 88 9.79 7.00 6.92
CA ASP A 88 9.07 8.29 6.99
C ASP A 88 8.30 8.45 8.31
N SER A 89 7.60 7.39 8.73
CA SER A 89 6.86 7.36 10.00
C SER A 89 7.76 7.47 11.23
N LYS A 90 8.90 6.77 11.24
CA LYS A 90 9.86 6.85 12.34
C LYS A 90 10.40 8.27 12.48
N HIS A 91 10.77 8.90 11.37
CA HIS A 91 11.36 10.24 11.40
C HIS A 91 10.33 11.33 11.69
N ARG A 92 9.18 11.36 10.99
CA ARG A 92 8.21 12.46 11.11
C ARG A 92 7.24 12.32 12.28
N MET A 93 6.96 11.09 12.71
CA MET A 93 5.90 10.81 13.70
C MET A 93 6.43 10.11 14.95
N ASN A 94 7.70 9.69 14.96
CA ASN A 94 8.26 8.82 15.99
C ASN A 94 7.41 7.56 16.22
N GLU A 95 6.89 7.00 15.13
CA GLU A 95 6.00 5.84 15.13
C GLU A 95 6.62 4.71 14.30
N GLU A 96 6.63 3.51 14.90
CA GLU A 96 7.12 2.27 14.30
C GLU A 96 6.02 1.20 14.30
N PRO A 97 6.20 0.08 13.56
CA PRO A 97 5.28 -1.05 13.65
C PRO A 97 5.09 -1.52 15.11
N PRO A 98 3.83 -1.70 15.58
CA PRO A 98 3.60 -2.00 16.99
C PRO A 98 4.26 -3.30 17.46
N ALA A 99 5.09 -3.22 18.50
CA ALA A 99 5.88 -4.36 19.02
C ALA A 99 5.02 -5.55 19.46
N HIS A 100 3.84 -5.31 20.03
CA HIS A 100 2.91 -6.36 20.47
C HIS A 100 2.43 -7.27 19.33
N LEU A 101 2.51 -6.82 18.07
CA LEU A 101 2.18 -7.63 16.90
C LEU A 101 3.28 -8.63 16.52
N LYS A 102 4.44 -8.59 17.20
CA LYS A 102 5.64 -9.39 16.89
C LYS A 102 5.98 -9.29 15.39
N PRO A 103 6.25 -8.08 14.87
CA PRO A 103 6.44 -7.85 13.45
C PRO A 103 7.65 -8.62 12.91
N VAL A 104 7.49 -9.32 11.79
CA VAL A 104 8.57 -10.05 11.11
C VAL A 104 8.92 -9.30 9.82
N LEU A 105 10.17 -8.89 9.67
CA LEU A 105 10.67 -8.22 8.47
C LEU A 105 10.94 -9.24 7.37
N THR A 106 10.34 -9.04 6.19
CA THR A 106 10.59 -9.90 5.03
C THR A 106 11.73 -9.36 4.16
N PRO A 107 12.32 -10.18 3.26
CA PRO A 107 13.38 -9.74 2.34
C PRO A 107 12.99 -8.57 1.43
N GLU A 108 11.70 -8.31 1.25
CA GLU A 108 11.17 -7.17 0.49
C GLU A 108 11.18 -5.85 1.29
N GLY A 109 11.60 -5.88 2.56
CA GLY A 109 11.57 -4.70 3.44
C GLY A 109 10.20 -4.40 4.03
N LEU A 110 9.30 -5.39 4.09
CA LEU A 110 7.96 -5.24 4.62
C LEU A 110 7.81 -5.94 5.98
N TYR A 111 7.24 -5.25 6.97
CA TYR A 111 6.88 -5.90 8.22
C TYR A 111 5.54 -6.61 8.08
N ARG A 112 5.50 -7.89 8.46
CA ARG A 112 4.28 -8.71 8.45
C ARG A 112 3.92 -9.20 9.84
N HIS A 113 2.62 -9.32 10.09
CA HIS A 113 2.05 -9.89 11.30
C HIS A 113 1.47 -11.28 11.01
N SER A 114 1.72 -12.27 11.87
CA SER A 114 1.13 -13.62 11.70
C SER A 114 -0.20 -13.73 12.44
N ARG A 115 -1.28 -14.05 11.73
CA ARG A 115 -2.60 -14.28 12.34
C ARG A 115 -2.71 -15.70 12.93
N PRO A 116 -3.63 -15.94 13.88
CA PRO A 116 -3.81 -17.26 14.50
C PRO A 116 -4.13 -18.39 13.52
N TYR A 117 -4.86 -18.09 12.43
CA TYR A 117 -5.30 -19.07 11.44
C TYR A 117 -4.29 -19.29 10.30
N VAL A 118 -3.00 -19.05 10.54
CA VAL A 118 -1.94 -19.24 9.54
C VAL A 118 -1.90 -20.66 8.94
N ASN A 119 -2.25 -21.67 9.74
CA ASN A 119 -2.30 -23.07 9.31
C ASN A 119 -3.60 -23.46 8.59
N SER A 120 -4.54 -22.53 8.43
CA SER A 120 -5.81 -22.82 7.77
C SER A 120 -5.60 -23.20 6.30
N ARG A 121 -6.20 -24.32 5.89
CA ARG A 121 -6.22 -24.81 4.50
C ARG A 121 -7.44 -24.36 3.71
N HIS A 122 -8.27 -23.46 4.27
CA HIS A 122 -9.48 -23.01 3.61
C HIS A 122 -9.13 -22.24 2.31
N PRO A 123 -9.74 -22.54 1.16
CA PRO A 123 -9.37 -21.94 -0.14
C PRO A 123 -9.45 -20.40 -0.17
N ARG A 124 -10.33 -19.80 0.64
CA ARG A 124 -10.46 -18.34 0.75
C ARG A 124 -9.36 -17.67 1.58
N HIS A 125 -8.52 -18.42 2.27
CA HIS A 125 -7.42 -17.88 3.10
C HIS A 125 -6.12 -17.85 2.30
N SER A 126 -5.87 -16.72 1.63
CA SER A 126 -4.60 -16.47 0.96
C SER A 126 -3.45 -16.27 1.96
N ASP A 127 -2.21 -16.44 1.50
CA ASP A 127 -1.02 -16.22 2.35
C ASP A 127 -0.89 -14.76 2.79
N GLU A 128 -1.27 -13.82 1.92
CA GLU A 128 -1.37 -12.39 2.26
C GLU A 128 -2.37 -12.15 3.40
N MET A 129 -3.48 -12.89 3.44
CA MET A 129 -4.48 -12.76 4.50
C MET A 129 -4.03 -13.39 5.82
N LYS A 130 -3.23 -14.46 5.74
CA LYS A 130 -2.64 -15.13 6.92
C LYS A 130 -1.51 -14.30 7.53
N ARG A 131 -0.72 -13.64 6.68
CA ARG A 131 0.45 -12.84 7.06
C ARG A 131 0.37 -11.42 6.48
N PRO A 132 -0.62 -10.61 6.90
CA PRO A 132 -0.81 -9.26 6.35
C PRO A 132 0.38 -8.34 6.61
N ILE A 133 0.58 -7.40 5.69
CA ILE A 133 1.57 -6.32 5.79
C ILE A 133 1.09 -5.30 6.83
N ILE A 134 1.94 -4.95 7.77
CA ILE A 134 1.64 -3.96 8.81
C ILE A 134 1.77 -2.56 8.21
N ILE A 135 0.73 -1.74 8.37
CA ILE A 135 0.74 -0.33 7.99
C ILE A 135 0.53 0.51 9.25
N ILE A 136 1.37 1.52 9.43
CA ILE A 136 1.29 2.44 10.56
C ILE A 136 0.05 3.33 10.40
N HIS A 137 -0.87 3.26 11.35
CA HIS A 137 -2.22 3.82 11.19
C HIS A 137 -2.27 5.35 11.12
N LYS A 138 -1.29 6.04 11.72
CA LYS A 138 -1.19 7.51 11.68
C LYS A 138 -0.59 8.03 10.38
N HIS A 139 0.13 7.17 9.65
CA HIS A 139 0.81 7.55 8.43
C HIS A 139 -0.18 7.77 7.27
N PRO A 140 0.00 8.77 6.38
CA PRO A 140 -0.94 9.07 5.30
C PRO A 140 -1.20 7.90 4.36
N LEU A 141 -0.22 6.99 4.20
CA LEU A 141 -0.36 5.74 3.45
C LEU A 141 -1.59 4.92 3.88
N ALA A 142 -1.89 4.85 5.18
CA ALA A 142 -3.04 4.11 5.68
C ALA A 142 -4.35 4.66 5.08
N ARG A 143 -4.47 5.99 4.99
CA ARG A 143 -5.63 6.65 4.37
C ARG A 143 -5.67 6.40 2.87
N LEU A 144 -4.54 6.43 2.16
CA LEU A 144 -4.47 6.14 0.72
C LEU A 144 -4.96 4.73 0.38
N LEU A 145 -4.55 3.72 1.16
CA LEU A 145 -5.01 2.35 1.00
C LEU A 145 -6.51 2.21 1.25
N VAL A 146 -7.04 2.93 2.25
CA VAL A 146 -8.48 2.95 2.54
C VAL A 146 -9.27 3.58 1.40
N ILE A 147 -8.79 4.70 0.84
CA ILE A 147 -9.43 5.34 -0.32
C ILE A 147 -9.42 4.40 -1.51
N GLU A 148 -8.29 3.77 -1.82
CA GLU A 148 -8.18 2.82 -2.94
C GLU A 148 -9.16 1.66 -2.83
N SER A 149 -9.29 1.05 -1.65
CA SER A 149 -10.27 -0.02 -1.41
C SER A 149 -11.71 0.52 -1.51
N HIS A 150 -11.99 1.67 -0.89
CA HIS A 150 -13.31 2.31 -0.94
C HIS A 150 -13.76 2.62 -2.38
N THR A 151 -12.87 3.12 -3.23
CA THR A 151 -13.18 3.38 -4.65
C THR A 151 -13.25 2.10 -5.48
N SER A 152 -12.39 1.11 -5.20
CA SER A 152 -12.38 -0.16 -5.94
C SER A 152 -13.64 -1.00 -5.66
N LEU A 153 -14.22 -0.86 -4.47
CA LEU A 153 -15.50 -1.47 -4.09
C LEU A 153 -16.71 -0.58 -4.40
N LEU A 154 -16.59 0.38 -5.33
CA LEU A 154 -17.70 1.23 -5.78
C LEU A 154 -18.44 1.94 -4.62
N HIS A 155 -17.67 2.47 -3.66
CA HIS A 155 -18.17 3.21 -2.50
C HIS A 155 -19.02 2.40 -1.50
N GLN A 156 -18.74 1.10 -1.38
CA GLN A 156 -19.40 0.21 -0.42
C GLN A 156 -19.25 0.60 1.07
N GLY A 157 -19.95 -0.16 1.92
CA GLY A 157 -20.06 0.06 3.35
C GLY A 157 -18.76 -0.13 4.12
N VAL A 158 -18.76 0.31 5.37
CA VAL A 158 -17.58 0.25 6.26
C VAL A 158 -17.07 -1.18 6.44
N LYS A 159 -17.98 -2.15 6.61
CA LYS A 159 -17.62 -3.56 6.84
C LYS A 159 -16.91 -4.17 5.63
N ASP A 160 -17.37 -3.84 4.42
CA ASP A 160 -16.83 -4.39 3.18
C ASP A 160 -15.40 -3.88 2.96
N VAL A 161 -15.20 -2.56 3.12
CA VAL A 161 -13.87 -1.93 3.03
C VAL A 161 -12.90 -2.47 4.08
N ILE A 162 -13.36 -2.64 5.33
CA ILE A 162 -12.52 -3.25 6.38
C ILE A 162 -12.10 -4.65 5.99
N SER A 163 -13.06 -5.47 5.53
CA SER A 163 -12.82 -6.86 5.17
C SER A 163 -11.85 -6.99 4.01
N ASP A 164 -11.98 -6.11 3.01
CA ASP A 164 -11.09 -6.07 1.86
C ASP A 164 -9.65 -5.67 2.23
N ILE A 165 -9.48 -4.60 3.01
CA ILE A 165 -8.16 -4.18 3.49
C ILE A 165 -7.50 -5.27 4.34
N GLN A 166 -8.29 -5.93 5.20
CA GLN A 166 -7.79 -6.99 6.08
C GLN A 166 -7.35 -8.25 5.33
N ARG A 167 -7.64 -8.41 4.03
CA ARG A 167 -7.09 -9.51 3.21
C ARG A 167 -5.59 -9.37 2.95
N LYS A 168 -5.03 -8.16 3.09
CA LYS A 168 -3.63 -7.89 2.74
C LYS A 168 -2.89 -7.05 3.76
N TYR A 169 -3.59 -6.17 4.48
CA TYR A 169 -2.99 -5.22 5.39
C TYR A 169 -3.50 -5.40 6.82
N TRP A 170 -2.64 -5.07 7.78
CA TRP A 170 -2.98 -4.93 9.18
C TRP A 170 -2.75 -3.48 9.58
N ILE A 171 -3.85 -2.79 9.90
CA ILE A 171 -3.84 -1.37 10.29
C ILE A 171 -4.55 -1.26 11.63
N THR A 172 -3.86 -0.77 12.66
CA THR A 172 -4.50 -0.51 13.95
C THR A 172 -5.55 0.59 13.80
N LYS A 173 -6.67 0.49 14.54
CA LYS A 173 -7.78 1.46 14.46
C LYS A 173 -8.33 1.67 13.03
N LEU A 174 -8.24 0.68 12.14
CA LEU A 174 -8.70 0.75 10.75
C LEU A 174 -10.12 1.31 10.59
N GLY A 175 -11.06 0.87 11.44
CA GLY A 175 -12.46 1.32 11.39
C GLY A 175 -12.62 2.84 11.57
N VAL A 176 -11.72 3.51 12.29
CA VAL A 176 -11.73 4.98 12.43
C VAL A 176 -11.40 5.64 11.09
N ILE A 177 -10.37 5.14 10.40
CA ILE A 177 -9.92 5.66 9.11
C ILE A 177 -11.00 5.44 8.04
N VAL A 178 -11.58 4.24 7.99
CA VAL A 178 -12.66 3.90 7.03
C VAL A 178 -13.89 4.79 7.24
N LYS A 179 -14.31 4.99 8.49
CA LYS A 179 -15.43 5.90 8.80
C LYS A 179 -15.12 7.34 8.38
N ALA A 180 -13.90 7.82 8.62
CA ALA A 180 -13.48 9.16 8.22
C ALA A 180 -13.48 9.34 6.70
N VAL A 181 -12.89 8.40 5.95
CA VAL A 181 -12.88 8.42 4.47
C VAL A 181 -14.29 8.40 3.90
N ARG A 182 -15.17 7.53 4.42
CA ARG A 182 -16.55 7.44 3.95
C ARG A 182 -17.36 8.71 4.24
N ARG A 183 -17.16 9.35 5.40
CA ARG A 183 -17.80 10.63 5.74
C ARG A 183 -17.37 11.77 4.80
N GLN A 184 -16.13 11.74 4.32
CA GLN A 184 -15.58 12.73 3.38
C GLN A 184 -15.91 12.42 1.91
N CYS A 185 -16.51 11.25 1.62
CA CYS A 185 -16.81 10.84 0.25
C CYS A 185 -18.00 11.63 -0.32
N VAL A 186 -17.76 12.38 -1.41
CA VAL A 186 -18.79 13.16 -2.10
C VAL A 186 -19.87 12.24 -2.68
N THR A 187 -19.51 11.09 -3.28
CA THR A 187 -20.47 10.12 -3.83
C THR A 187 -21.44 9.63 -2.77
N TYR A 188 -20.94 9.24 -1.60
CA TYR A 188 -21.78 8.80 -0.48
C TYR A 188 -22.65 9.94 0.08
N ASN A 189 -22.12 11.17 0.10
CA ASN A 189 -22.85 12.33 0.57
C ASN A 189 -23.88 12.84 -0.44
N SER A 190 -23.81 12.40 -1.70
CA SER A 190 -24.78 12.76 -2.74
C SER A 190 -26.19 12.34 -2.36
N PRO A 191 -27.19 13.24 -2.45
CA PRO A 191 -28.60 12.90 -2.23
C PRO A 191 -29.07 11.71 -3.08
N THR A 192 -28.57 11.61 -4.32
CA THR A 192 -28.93 10.56 -5.27
C THR A 192 -28.49 9.16 -4.82
N PHE A 193 -27.29 9.03 -4.26
CA PHE A 193 -26.77 7.75 -3.75
C PHE A 193 -27.52 7.30 -2.49
N LYS A 194 -27.82 8.24 -1.58
CA LYS A 194 -28.59 7.96 -0.36
C LYS A 194 -30.00 7.47 -0.68
N LEU A 195 -30.66 8.09 -1.67
CA LEU A 195 -31.99 7.70 -2.10
C LEU A 195 -32.00 6.30 -2.72
N GLY A 196 -31.10 6.04 -3.68
CA GLY A 196 -31.00 4.73 -4.33
C GLY A 196 -30.68 3.60 -3.34
N TYR A 197 -29.74 3.82 -2.42
CA TYR A 197 -29.40 2.84 -1.38
C TYR A 197 -30.57 2.60 -0.41
N SER A 198 -31.35 3.63 -0.08
CA SER A 198 -32.54 3.50 0.76
C SER A 198 -33.63 2.67 0.08
N MET A 199 -33.87 2.91 -1.21
CA MET A 199 -34.86 2.15 -2.00
C MET A 199 -34.47 0.68 -2.12
N MET A 200 -33.23 0.38 -2.52
CA MET A 200 -32.75 -1.01 -2.65
C MET A 200 -32.79 -1.77 -1.32
N ASN A 201 -32.44 -1.12 -0.20
CA ASN A 201 -32.51 -1.78 1.11
C ASN A 201 -33.94 -2.01 1.60
N ALA A 202 -34.89 -1.14 1.24
CA ALA A 202 -36.29 -1.38 1.53
C ALA A 202 -36.78 -2.62 0.77
N ASP A 203 -36.45 -2.72 -0.51
CA ASP A 203 -36.79 -3.87 -1.35
C ASP A 203 -36.12 -5.17 -0.89
N LEU A 204 -34.85 -5.11 -0.47
CA LEU A 204 -34.16 -6.31 0.07
C LEU A 204 -34.80 -6.79 1.38
N LYS A 205 -35.30 -5.88 2.22
CA LYS A 205 -35.99 -6.24 3.47
C LYS A 205 -37.34 -6.90 3.22
N THR A 206 -38.07 -6.52 2.17
CA THR A 206 -39.35 -7.15 1.81
C THR A 206 -39.15 -8.56 1.23
N ILE A 207 -38.01 -8.82 0.57
CA ILE A 207 -37.65 -10.15 0.06
C ILE A 207 -37.26 -11.12 1.18
N ILE A 208 -36.64 -10.63 2.25
CA ILE A 208 -36.12 -11.48 3.35
C ILE A 208 -37.20 -11.78 4.42
N SER A 209 -38.31 -11.05 4.47
CA SER A 209 -39.42 -11.38 5.39
C SER A 209 -40.32 -12.48 4.81
N LYS A 210 -39.88 -13.74 4.93
CA LYS A 210 -40.73 -14.94 4.87
C LYS A 210 -40.30 -15.93 5.94
#